data_AF-A0A939R6J7-F1
#
_entry.id   AF-A0A939R6J7-F1
#
_cell.length_a   1.000
_cell.length_b   1.000
_cell.length_c   1.000
_cell.angle_alpha   90.00
_cell.angle_beta   90.00
_cell.angle_gamma   90.00
#
_symmetry.space_group_name_H-M   'P 1'
#
loop_
_entity.id
_entity.type
_entity.pdbx_description
1 polymer ?
#
loop_
_entity_poly.entity_id
_entity_poly.type
_entity_poly.pdbx_seq_one_letter_code
_entity_poly.pdbx_strand_id
1 'polypeptide(L)'
;MIIDFHTHIFPDKLAGKVIDKLSDSAGIKYYTEATAASLCESMKRAGIDLSVVLPVVTKAPQYKTINETAKQLNELYAAQIEKLLSLDPETARSFRLETPALLSFGGIHP
;
A
#
# COMPACT_ATOMS: atom_id res chain seq x y z
N MET A 1 16.35 2.00 6.27
CA MET A 1 15.13 1.60 5.53
C MET A 1 14.25 0.69 6.38
N ILE A 2 12.96 1.01 6.47
CA ILE A 2 11.88 0.21 7.08
C ILE A 2 10.88 -0.13 5.98
N ILE A 3 10.55 -1.42 5.87
CA ILE A 3 9.59 -1.93 4.89
C ILE A 3 8.43 -2.58 5.65
N ASP A 4 7.21 -2.12 5.39
CA ASP A 4 5.99 -2.82 5.78
C ASP A 4 5.54 -3.70 4.62
N PHE A 5 5.59 -5.02 4.78
CA PHE A 5 5.27 -5.94 3.69
C PHE A 5 3.79 -6.33 3.63
N HIS A 6 2.96 -5.84 4.56
CA HIS A 6 1.57 -6.24 4.66
C HIS A 6 0.66 -5.02 4.87
N THR A 7 0.31 -4.36 3.77
CA THR A 7 -0.63 -3.23 3.80
C THR A 7 -1.76 -3.45 2.81
N HIS A 8 -2.90 -2.82 3.09
CA HIS A 8 -4.06 -2.84 2.20
C HIS A 8 -4.55 -1.43 1.96
N ILE A 9 -4.98 -1.18 0.72
CA ILE A 9 -5.74 0.02 0.35
C ILE A 9 -6.92 -0.42 -0.53
N PHE A 10 -7.95 0.42 -0.57
CA PHE A 10 -9.07 0.29 -1.47
C PHE A 10 -9.14 1.51 -2.39
N PRO A 11 -9.76 1.39 -3.58
CA PRO A 11 -10.08 2.56 -4.39
C PRO A 11 -10.88 3.57 -3.57
N ASP A 12 -10.58 4.87 -3.71
CA ASP A 12 -11.16 5.94 -2.87
C ASP A 12 -12.69 5.89 -2.78
N LYS A 13 -13.37 5.56 -3.88
CA LYS A 13 -14.84 5.45 -3.94
C LYS A 13 -15.41 4.30 -3.09
N LEU A 14 -14.59 3.31 -2.73
CA LEU A 14 -14.97 2.14 -1.94
C LEU A 14 -14.42 2.20 -0.51
N ALA A 15 -13.32 2.91 -0.29
CA ALA A 15 -12.54 2.83 0.95
C ALA A 15 -13.38 3.02 2.22
N GLY A 16 -14.15 4.12 2.32
CA GLY A 16 -15.02 4.39 3.47
C GLY A 16 -16.02 3.26 3.76
N LYS A 17 -16.76 2.82 2.73
CA LYS A 17 -17.74 1.74 2.88
C LYS A 17 -17.11 0.42 3.31
N VAL A 18 -15.91 0.12 2.81
CA VAL A 18 -15.22 -1.14 3.11
C VAL A 18 -14.65 -1.09 4.52
N ILE A 19 -13.98 0.00 4.91
CA ILE A 19 -13.36 0.10 6.23
C ILE A 19 -14.39 0.15 7.36
N ASP A 20 -15.53 0.83 7.15
CA ASP A 20 -16.66 0.82 8.08
C ASP A 20 -17.15 -0.63 8.30
N LYS A 21 -17.42 -1.35 7.21
CA LYS A 21 -17.87 -2.75 7.28
C LYS A 21 -16.87 -3.66 7.99
N LEU A 22 -15.57 -3.52 7.72
CA LEU A 22 -14.52 -4.32 8.36
C LEU A 22 -14.41 -3.99 9.85
N SER A 23 -14.45 -2.70 10.21
CA SER A 23 -14.44 -2.23 11.59
C SER A 23 -15.61 -2.78 12.39
N ASP A 24 -16.83 -2.70 11.83
CA ASP A 24 -18.04 -3.25 12.46
C ASP A 24 -17.95 -4.76 12.65
N SER A 25 -17.44 -5.48 11.64
CA SER A 25 -17.29 -6.94 11.70
C SER A 25 -16.22 -7.37 12.71
N ALA A 26 -15.16 -6.59 12.86
CA ALA A 26 -14.08 -6.86 13.81
C ALA A 26 -14.39 -6.37 15.23
N GLY A 27 -15.37 -5.47 15.41
CA GLY A 27 -15.60 -4.76 16.66
C GLY A 27 -14.45 -3.82 17.05
N ILE A 28 -13.64 -3.39 16.08
CA ILE A 28 -12.43 -2.58 16.30
C ILE A 28 -12.49 -1.35 15.39
N LYS A 29 -12.38 -0.16 15.99
CA LYS A 29 -12.32 1.10 15.26
C LYS A 29 -11.09 1.16 14.34
N TYR A 30 -11.28 1.61 13.10
CA TYR A 30 -10.17 1.94 12.20
C TYR A 30 -9.51 3.29 12.54
N TYR A 31 -8.24 3.41 12.17
CA TYR A 31 -7.42 4.60 12.45
C TYR A 31 -6.93 5.32 11.18
N THR A 32 -7.28 4.80 10.01
CA THR A 32 -6.98 5.37 8.69
C THR A 32 -8.13 5.12 7.72
N GLU A 33 -8.21 5.93 6.67
CA GLU A 33 -9.30 5.91 5.68
C GLU A 33 -9.16 4.80 4.62
N ALA A 34 -8.21 3.88 4.79
CA ALA A 34 -7.91 2.79 3.85
C ALA A 34 -7.65 3.21 2.39
N THR A 35 -7.19 4.44 2.17
CA THR A 35 -6.76 4.98 0.86
C THR A 35 -5.24 5.03 0.75
N ALA A 36 -4.71 5.11 -0.48
CA ALA A 36 -3.27 5.32 -0.73
C ALA A 36 -2.74 6.57 0.00
N ALA A 37 -3.48 7.67 -0.05
CA ALA A 37 -3.10 8.91 0.62
C ALA A 37 -3.01 8.72 2.15
N SER A 38 -4.02 8.08 2.76
CA SER A 38 -4.02 7.82 4.19
C SER A 38 -2.89 6.87 4.63
N LEU A 39 -2.54 5.89 3.79
CA LEU A 39 -1.42 4.99 4.01
C LEU A 39 -0.09 5.76 3.96
N CYS A 40 0.12 6.61 2.94
CA CYS A 40 1.33 7.43 2.84
C CYS A 40 1.50 8.35 4.07
N GLU A 41 0.43 9.00 4.52
CA GLU A 41 0.52 9.84 5.73
C GLU A 41 0.81 9.02 7.00
N SER A 42 0.27 7.79 7.09
CA SER A 42 0.60 6.86 8.16
C SER A 42 2.09 6.45 8.13
N MET A 43 2.60 6.12 6.93
CA MET A 43 4.00 5.74 6.72
C MET A 43 4.96 6.86 7.14
N LYS A 44 4.66 8.12 6.78
CA LYS A 44 5.47 9.28 7.19
C LYS A 44 5.56 9.39 8.71
N ARG A 45 4.42 9.26 9.42
CA ARG A 45 4.39 9.32 10.89
C ARG A 45 5.13 8.15 11.54
N ALA A 46 5.09 6.97 10.93
CA ALA A 46 5.73 5.77 11.43
C ALA A 46 7.20 5.61 11.00
N GLY A 47 7.71 6.46 10.10
CA GLY A 47 9.05 6.33 9.52
C GLY A 47 9.22 5.13 8.59
N ILE A 48 8.13 4.66 7.96
CA ILE A 48 8.14 3.57 6.97
C ILE A 48 8.52 4.15 5.60
N ASP A 49 9.53 3.55 4.97
CA ASP A 49 10.04 4.01 3.68
C ASP A 49 9.25 3.41 2.51
N LEU A 50 8.93 2.12 2.60
CA LEU A 50 8.22 1.36 1.56
C LEU A 50 7.13 0.50 2.18
N SER A 51 5.95 0.53 1.56
CA SER A 51 4.86 -0.39 1.89
C SER A 51 4.52 -1.25 0.71
N VAL A 52 4.38 -2.56 0.95
CA VAL A 52 3.84 -3.50 -0.01
C VAL A 52 2.32 -3.55 0.15
N VAL A 53 1.62 -3.04 -0.87
CA VAL A 53 0.18 -3.01 -0.98
C VAL A 53 -0.32 -4.33 -1.57
N LEU A 54 -1.06 -5.07 -0.77
CA LEU A 54 -1.65 -6.36 -1.11
C LEU A 54 -3.12 -6.16 -1.49
N PRO A 55 -3.50 -6.28 -2.78
CA PRO A 55 -4.88 -6.10 -3.17
C PRO A 55 -5.78 -7.23 -2.68
N VAL A 56 -7.01 -6.91 -2.27
CA VAL A 56 -7.98 -7.89 -1.79
C VAL A 56 -8.91 -8.32 -2.92
N VAL A 57 -8.83 -9.60 -3.31
CA VAL A 57 -9.70 -10.18 -4.36
C VAL A 57 -10.80 -10.99 -3.68
N THR A 58 -12.04 -10.51 -3.74
CA THR A 58 -13.19 -11.19 -3.10
C THR A 58 -13.98 -12.07 -4.07
N LYS A 59 -13.83 -11.85 -5.38
CA LYS A 59 -14.51 -12.61 -6.44
C LYS A 59 -13.60 -12.77 -7.66
N ALA A 60 -13.65 -13.93 -8.30
CA ALA A 60 -12.83 -14.23 -9.48
C ALA A 60 -12.90 -13.17 -10.61
N PRO A 61 -14.06 -12.58 -10.96
CA PRO A 61 -14.12 -11.54 -12.00
C PRO A 61 -13.35 -10.26 -11.67
N GLN A 62 -13.00 -10.01 -10.40
CA GLN A 62 -12.27 -8.80 -9.99
C GLN A 62 -10.78 -8.87 -10.33
N TYR A 63 -10.24 -10.07 -10.61
CA TYR A 63 -8.80 -10.32 -10.76
C TYR A 63 -8.13 -9.36 -11.76
N LYS A 64 -8.71 -9.19 -12.95
CA LYS A 64 -8.16 -8.33 -14.00
C LYS A 64 -8.06 -6.87 -13.54
N THR A 65 -9.17 -6.30 -13.09
CA THR A 65 -9.24 -4.90 -12.66
C THR A 65 -8.34 -4.63 -11.45
N ILE A 66 -8.23 -5.59 -10.52
CA ILE A 66 -7.36 -5.47 -9.36
C ILE A 66 -5.89 -5.45 -9.77
N ASN A 67 -5.47 -6.33 -10.68
CA ASN A 67 -4.10 -6.34 -11.19
C ASN A 67 -3.77 -5.08 -12.01
N GLU A 68 -4.73 -4.57 -12.78
CA GLU A 68 -4.59 -3.28 -13.48
C GLU A 68 -4.40 -2.13 -12.48
N THR A 69 -5.15 -2.13 -11.38
CA THR A 69 -4.99 -1.13 -10.31
C THR A 69 -3.63 -1.24 -9.62
N ALA A 70 -3.17 -2.46 -9.33
CA ALA A 70 -1.84 -2.71 -8.75
C ALA A 70 -0.72 -2.20 -9.67
N LYS A 71 -0.85 -2.46 -10.98
CA LYS A 71 0.08 -1.94 -11.98
C LYS A 71 0.09 -0.41 -12.03
N GLN A 72 -1.08 0.23 -12.06
CA GLN A 72 -1.19 1.69 -12.05
C GLN A 72 -0.57 2.30 -10.80
N LEU A 73 -0.72 1.65 -9.64
CA LEU A 73 -0.06 2.10 -8.42
C LEU A 73 1.47 2.03 -8.56
N ASN A 74 2.00 0.93 -9.09
CA ASN A 74 3.44 0.81 -9.31
C ASN A 74 3.96 1.86 -10.28
N GLU A 75 3.22 2.15 -11.35
CA GLU A 75 3.57 3.21 -12.32
C GLU A 75 3.59 4.59 -11.66
N LEU A 76 2.63 4.88 -10.77
CA LEU A 76 2.56 6.14 -10.04
C LEU A 76 3.74 6.34 -9.09
N TYR A 77 4.26 5.25 -8.50
CA TYR A 77 5.35 5.29 -7.52
C TYR A 77 6.71 4.77 -8.04
N ALA A 78 6.82 4.53 -9.35
CA ALA A 78 7.97 3.86 -9.97
C ALA A 78 9.29 4.57 -9.67
N ALA A 79 9.33 5.90 -9.82
CA ALA A 79 10.55 6.67 -9.60
C ALA A 79 11.07 6.57 -8.15
N GLN A 80 10.19 6.50 -7.15
CA GLN A 80 10.63 6.33 -5.76
C GLN A 80 11.12 4.90 -5.50
N ILE A 81 10.48 3.90 -6.12
CA ILE A 81 10.89 2.50 -6.03
C ILE A 81 12.24 2.27 -6.70
N GLU A 82 12.44 2.75 -7.93
CA GLU A 82 13.70 2.63 -8.67
C GLU A 82 14.86 3.28 -7.93
N LYS A 83 14.63 4.48 -7.38
CA LYS A 83 15.61 5.15 -6.52
C LYS A 83 15.99 4.28 -5.31
N LEU A 84 15.05 3.57 -4.71
CA LEU A 84 15.32 2.71 -3.57
C LEU A 84 16.09 1.45 -3.96
N LEU A 85 15.68 0.78 -5.04
CA LEU A 85 16.26 -0.48 -5.50
C LEU A 85 17.68 -0.32 -6.07
N SER A 86 18.04 0.88 -6.51
CA SER A 86 19.38 1.20 -7.03
C SER A 86 20.41 1.51 -5.94
N LEU A 87 20.00 1.61 -4.68
CA LEU A 87 20.92 1.85 -3.56
C LEU A 87 21.65 0.56 -3.18
N ASP A 88 22.93 0.69 -2.85
CA ASP A 88 23.64 -0.38 -2.17
C ASP A 88 23.06 -0.60 -0.75
N PRO A 89 23.21 -1.82 -0.18
CA PRO A 89 22.61 -2.15 1.12
C PRO A 89 23.06 -1.26 2.28
N GLU A 90 24.27 -0.71 2.26
CA GLU A 90 24.74 0.17 3.33
C GLU A 90 24.05 1.53 3.23
N THR A 91 24.01 2.13 2.04
CA THR A 91 23.30 3.39 1.81
C THR A 91 21.81 3.26 2.12
N ALA A 92 21.18 2.15 1.72
CA ALA A 92 19.76 1.90 1.99
C ALA A 92 19.42 1.87 3.49
N ARG A 93 20.36 1.46 4.37
CA ARG A 93 20.11 1.44 5.83
C ARG A 93 19.88 2.85 6.38
N SER A 94 20.68 3.82 5.98
CA SER A 94 20.58 5.22 6.43
C SER A 94 19.65 6.08 5.57
N PHE A 95 19.30 5.63 4.36
CA PHE A 95 18.44 6.38 3.46
C PHE A 95 17.00 6.49 3.98
N ARG A 96 16.43 7.68 3.78
CA ARG A 96 15.04 8.02 4.07
C ARG A 96 14.44 8.70 2.85
N LEU A 97 13.26 8.26 2.45
CA LEU A 97 12.52 8.90 1.37
C LEU A 97 11.82 10.18 1.87
N GLU A 98 11.79 11.21 1.04
CA GLU A 98 11.00 12.43 1.30
C GLU A 98 9.49 12.14 1.23
N THR A 99 9.10 11.19 0.38
CA THR A 99 7.73 10.69 0.25
C THR A 99 7.73 9.16 0.27
N PRO A 100 6.79 8.52 0.99
CA PRO A 100 6.71 7.07 1.05
C PRO A 100 6.52 6.44 -0.33
N ALA A 101 7.14 5.29 -0.56
CA ALA A 101 6.95 4.49 -1.77
C ALA A 101 5.89 3.41 -1.54
N LEU A 102 5.04 3.19 -2.53
CA LEU A 102 4.05 2.10 -2.53
C LEU A 102 4.35 1.12 -3.65
N LEU A 103 4.42 -0.17 -3.32
CA LEU A 103 4.63 -1.24 -4.27
C LEU A 103 3.51 -2.26 -4.14
N SER A 104 2.88 -2.67 -5.24
CA SER A 104 1.82 -3.67 -5.25
C SER A 104 2.14 -4.84 -6.16
N PHE A 105 1.80 -6.05 -5.72
CA PHE A 105 1.90 -7.25 -6.52
C PHE A 105 0.51 -7.80 -6.81
N GLY A 106 0.26 -8.14 -8.07
CA GLY A 106 -0.96 -8.82 -8.46
C GLY A 106 -0.96 -10.25 -7.91
N GLY A 107 -1.77 -10.50 -6.89
CA GLY A 107 -1.88 -11.79 -6.23
C GLY A 107 -3.13 -11.87 -5.37
N ILE A 108 -3.63 -13.08 -5.17
CA ILE A 108 -4.72 -13.34 -4.23
C ILE A 108 -4.07 -13.50 -2.86
N HIS A 109 -4.28 -12.56 -1.95
CA HIS A 109 -4.08 -12.85 -0.53
C HIS A 109 -5.35 -13.58 -0.04
N PRO A 110 -5.27 -14.88 0.30
CA PRO A 110 -6.42 -15.62 0.82
C PRO A 110 -6.85 -15.11 2.21
#